data_AF-A0A2J6WEL7-F1
#
_entry.id   AF-A0A2J6WEL7-F1
#
_cell.length_a   1.000
_cell.length_b   1.000
_cell.length_c   1.000
_cell.angle_alpha   90.00
_cell.angle_beta   90.00
_cell.angle_gamma   90.00
#
_symmetry.space_group_name_H-M   'P 1'
#
loop_
_entity.id
_entity.type
_entity.pdbx_description
1 polymer ?
#
loop_
_entity_poly.entity_id
_entity_poly.type
_entity_poly.pdbx_seq_one_letter_code
_entity_poly.pdbx_strand_id
1 'polypeptide(L)'
;ENIWEFVDFIDKRKSWDKGRYAIYLKSFVNDEGETGLSNASEEDMIIYTNLGIDEELNDIFIKVRKGRILYGKKIIESYHDRGNDELVNRALKEFGTEEMPFKRFLPNAAFLLLCNLQSL
;
A
#
# COMPACT_ATOMS: atom_id res chain seq x y z
N GLU A 1 18.95 4.22 -4.09
CA GLU A 1 17.63 4.53 -4.68
C GLU A 1 16.85 3.22 -4.77
N ASN A 2 15.59 3.17 -4.36
CA ASN A 2 14.75 1.98 -4.59
C ASN A 2 14.36 1.99 -6.07
N ILE A 3 15.04 1.17 -6.88
CA ILE A 3 14.79 1.03 -8.31
C ILE A 3 13.75 -0.09 -8.45
N TRP A 4 12.48 0.29 -8.51
CA TRP A 4 11.40 -0.65 -8.78
C TRP A 4 11.42 -1.05 -10.26
N GLU A 5 11.55 -2.36 -10.55
CA GLU A 5 11.30 -2.89 -11.88
C GLU A 5 9.79 -3.12 -12.03
N PHE A 6 9.14 -2.33 -12.89
CA PHE A 6 7.72 -2.49 -13.17
C PHE A 6 7.41 -2.28 -14.65
N VAL A 7 6.32 -2.88 -15.10
CA VAL A 7 5.72 -2.66 -16.42
C VAL A 7 4.25 -2.33 -16.23
N ASP A 8 3.78 -1.32 -16.95
CA ASP A 8 2.42 -0.83 -16.87
C ASP A 8 1.70 -0.92 -18.21
N PHE A 9 0.40 -1.22 -18.17
CA PHE A 9 -0.41 -1.45 -19.37
C PHE A 9 -1.90 -1.27 -19.07
N ILE A 10 -2.69 -1.16 -20.14
CA ILE A 10 -4.15 -1.19 -20.04
C ILE A 10 -4.59 -2.64 -20.19
N ASP A 11 -5.33 -3.16 -19.22
CA ASP A 11 -5.90 -4.51 -19.26
C ASP A 11 -7.42 -4.45 -19.20
N LYS A 12 -8.08 -5.29 -19.99
CA LYS A 12 -9.52 -5.44 -20.00
C LYS A 12 -9.88 -6.92 -19.93
N ARG A 13 -10.34 -7.35 -18.76
CA ARG A 13 -10.85 -8.71 -18.55
C ARG A 13 -12.20 -8.90 -19.24
N LYS A 14 -12.53 -10.14 -19.60
CA LYS A 14 -13.79 -10.48 -20.29
C LYS A 14 -15.04 -10.01 -19.56
N SER A 15 -15.01 -10.00 -18.22
CA SER A 15 -16.13 -9.57 -17.37
C SER A 15 -16.19 -8.05 -17.16
N TRP A 16 -15.24 -7.27 -17.68
CA TRP A 16 -15.15 -5.83 -17.45
C TRP A 16 -15.71 -5.05 -18.63
N ASP A 17 -16.53 -4.06 -18.32
CA ASP A 17 -17.10 -3.09 -19.26
C ASP A 17 -16.02 -2.14 -19.81
N LYS A 18 -15.06 -1.73 -18.97
CA LYS A 18 -13.96 -0.82 -19.30
C LYS A 18 -12.59 -1.45 -19.01
N GLY A 19 -11.57 -0.95 -19.73
CA GLY A 19 -10.17 -1.28 -19.42
C GLY A 19 -9.73 -0.57 -18.14
N ARG A 20 -8.81 -1.18 -17.40
CA ARG A 20 -8.20 -0.64 -16.19
C ARG A 20 -6.69 -0.57 -16.32
N TYR A 21 -6.08 0.30 -15.53
CA TYR A 21 -4.65 0.48 -15.54
C TYR A 21 -4.05 -0.60 -14.67
N ALA A 22 -3.19 -1.42 -15.26
CA ALA A 22 -2.51 -2.51 -14.61
C ALA A 22 -1.03 -2.19 -14.50
N ILE A 23 -0.46 -2.42 -13.33
CA ILE A 23 0.97 -2.27 -13.06
C ILE A 23 1.46 -3.59 -12.51
N TYR A 24 2.35 -4.24 -13.25
CA TYR A 24 3.07 -5.42 -12.79
C TYR A 24 4.38 -4.99 -12.14
N LEU A 25 4.57 -5.37 -10.89
CA LEU A 25 5.78 -5.12 -10.11
C LEU A 25 6.49 -6.45 -9.91
N LYS A 26 7.78 -6.45 -10.24
CA LYS A 26 8.64 -7.58 -9.94
C LYS A 26 9.24 -7.42 -8.56
N SER A 27 9.24 -8.50 -7.77
CA SER A 27 9.89 -8.51 -6.45
C SER A 27 11.41 -8.34 -6.62
N PHE A 28 12.01 -7.47 -5.80
CA PHE A 28 13.44 -7.20 -5.85
C PHE A 28 14.17 -8.09 -4.85
N VAL A 29 14.93 -9.05 -5.38
CA VAL A 29 15.84 -9.89 -4.60
C VAL A 29 17.25 -9.38 -4.88
N ASN A 30 17.99 -9.00 -3.83
CA ASN A 30 19.39 -8.62 -3.98
C ASN A 30 20.26 -9.85 -4.35
N ASP A 31 21.51 -9.63 -4.76
CA ASP A 31 22.42 -10.72 -5.16
C ASP A 31 22.70 -11.74 -4.02
N GLU A 32 22.32 -11.41 -2.78
CA GLU A 32 22.46 -12.25 -1.59
C GLU A 32 21.18 -13.03 -1.24
N GLY A 33 20.11 -12.89 -2.03
CA GLY A 33 18.85 -13.59 -1.83
C GLY A 33 17.88 -12.92 -0.86
N GLU A 34 18.20 -11.73 -0.36
CA GLU A 34 17.37 -10.96 0.56
C GLU A 34 16.49 -9.96 -0.20
N THR A 35 15.22 -9.86 0.20
CA THR A 35 14.32 -8.83 -0.30
C THR A 35 14.73 -7.49 0.32
N GLY A 36 15.09 -6.49 -0.49
CA GLY A 36 15.63 -5.19 -0.04
C GLY A 36 14.68 -4.34 0.82
N LEU A 37 13.47 -4.82 1.08
CA LEU A 37 12.55 -4.31 2.09
C LEU A 37 12.03 -5.50 2.89
N SER A 38 12.19 -5.46 4.22
CA SER A 38 11.64 -6.45 5.16
C SER A 38 10.11 -6.63 5.08
N ASN A 39 9.42 -5.76 4.32
CA ASN A 39 7.97 -5.68 4.21
C ASN A 39 7.49 -5.73 2.75
N ALA A 40 8.38 -5.85 1.77
CA ALA A 40 7.98 -6.07 0.37
C ALA A 40 7.59 -7.54 0.23
N SER A 41 6.46 -7.83 -0.43
CA SER A 41 6.07 -9.21 -0.70
C SER A 41 7.19 -9.87 -1.51
N GLU A 42 7.61 -11.07 -1.09
CA GLU A 42 8.57 -11.88 -1.84
C GLU A 42 8.04 -12.22 -3.24
N GLU A 43 6.73 -12.08 -3.46
CA GLU A 43 6.01 -12.38 -4.69
C GLU A 43 5.85 -11.17 -5.60
N ASP A 44 5.87 -11.44 -6.91
CA ASP A 44 5.48 -10.48 -7.93
C ASP A 44 4.02 -10.04 -7.74
N MET A 45 3.77 -8.75 -7.93
CA MET A 45 2.48 -8.13 -7.63
C MET A 45 1.87 -7.51 -8.89
N ILE A 46 0.54 -7.58 -9.01
CA ILE A 46 -0.21 -6.80 -10.00
C ILE A 46 -1.19 -5.86 -9.31
N ILE A 47 -1.09 -4.57 -9.62
CA ILE A 47 -1.98 -3.52 -9.12
C ILE A 47 -2.95 -3.16 -10.24
N TYR A 48 -4.26 -3.22 -9.96
CA TYR A 48 -5.29 -2.64 -10.83
C TYR A 48 -5.83 -1.36 -10.23
N THR A 49 -5.92 -0.31 -11.06
CA THR A 49 -6.44 0.97 -10.63
C THR A 49 -7.22 1.67 -11.73
N ASN A 50 -8.14 2.55 -11.31
CA ASN A 50 -8.88 3.44 -12.21
C ASN A 50 -8.12 4.77 -12.42
N LEU A 51 -7.11 5.06 -11.58
CA LEU A 51 -6.27 6.24 -11.70
C LEU A 51 -5.52 6.20 -13.03
N GLY A 52 -5.44 7.35 -13.71
CA GLY A 52 -4.75 7.46 -14.99
C GLY A 52 -5.56 7.00 -16.21
N ILE A 53 -6.77 6.46 -16.00
CA ILE A 53 -7.70 6.08 -17.09
C ILE A 53 -9.04 6.81 -16.99
N ASP A 54 -9.62 6.88 -15.80
CA ASP A 54 -10.93 7.49 -15.62
C ASP A 54 -10.82 9.01 -15.70
N GLU A 55 -11.33 9.61 -16.77
CA GLU A 55 -11.21 11.04 -17.06
C GLU A 55 -11.84 11.92 -15.96
N GLU A 56 -13.03 11.56 -15.47
CA GLU A 56 -13.71 12.32 -14.43
C GLU A 56 -12.90 12.31 -13.13
N LEU A 57 -12.37 11.13 -12.78
CA LEU A 57 -11.57 10.93 -11.60
C LEU A 57 -10.21 11.65 -11.72
N ASN A 58 -9.57 11.57 -12.88
CA ASN A 58 -8.32 12.26 -13.19
C ASN A 58 -8.47 13.78 -13.09
N ASP A 59 -9.57 14.33 -13.61
CA ASP A 59 -9.88 15.76 -13.56
C ASP A 59 -9.96 16.27 -12.12
N ILE A 60 -10.52 15.49 -11.20
CA ILE A 60 -10.56 15.83 -9.78
C ILE A 60 -9.13 15.96 -9.24
N PHE A 61 -8.26 14.98 -9.53
CA PHE A 61 -6.87 15.00 -9.08
C PHE A 61 -6.06 16.16 -9.69
N ILE A 62 -6.31 16.49 -10.96
CA ILE A 62 -5.67 17.62 -11.64
C ILE A 62 -6.13 18.95 -11.00
N LYS A 63 -7.44 19.11 -10.75
CA LYS A 63 -8.01 20.31 -10.12
C LYS A 63 -7.42 20.59 -8.74
N VAL A 64 -7.12 19.55 -7.96
CA VAL A 64 -6.48 19.68 -6.63
C VAL A 64 -4.95 19.68 -6.69
N ARG A 65 -4.35 19.87 -7.88
CA ARG A 65 -2.89 19.89 -8.13
C ARG A 65 -2.15 18.60 -7.71
N LYS A 66 -2.85 17.47 -7.68
CA LYS A 66 -2.31 16.13 -7.37
C LYS A 66 -2.18 15.22 -8.60
N GLY A 67 -2.22 15.77 -9.82
CA GLY A 67 -2.15 14.98 -11.07
C GLY A 67 -0.93 14.06 -11.20
N ARG A 68 0.16 14.29 -10.45
CA ARG A 68 1.32 13.39 -10.40
C ARG A 68 0.99 11.98 -9.88
N ILE A 69 -0.07 11.82 -9.10
CA ILE A 69 -0.49 10.51 -8.57
C ILE A 69 -1.07 9.59 -9.64
N LEU A 70 -1.33 10.10 -10.84
CA LEU A 70 -1.93 9.36 -11.93
C LEU A 70 -0.92 8.53 -12.74
N TYR A 71 0.38 8.64 -12.41
CA TYR A 71 1.46 7.91 -13.09
C TYR A 71 1.92 6.70 -12.29
N GLY A 72 2.28 5.60 -12.97
CA GLY A 72 2.64 4.32 -12.38
C GLY A 72 3.57 4.40 -11.18
N LYS A 73 4.69 5.13 -11.28
CA LYS A 73 5.64 5.28 -10.16
C LYS A 73 5.00 5.85 -8.89
N LYS A 74 4.15 6.87 -9.01
CA LYS A 74 3.49 7.48 -7.85
C LYS A 74 2.34 6.64 -7.31
N ILE A 75 1.70 5.83 -8.17
CA ILE A 75 0.72 4.84 -7.75
C ILE A 75 1.38 3.75 -6.92
N ILE A 76 2.53 3.24 -7.36
CA ILE A 76 3.35 2.26 -6.63
C ILE A 76 3.74 2.81 -5.26
N GLU A 77 4.35 4.01 -5.21
CA GLU A 77 4.72 4.65 -3.94
C GLU A 77 3.51 4.79 -2.99
N SER A 78 2.39 5.30 -3.50
CA SER A 78 1.17 5.49 -2.69
C SER A 78 0.57 4.16 -2.20
N TYR A 79 0.70 3.09 -2.99
CA TYR A 79 0.22 1.76 -2.63
C TYR A 79 1.06 1.15 -1.51
N HIS A 80 2.38 1.30 -1.56
CA HIS A 80 3.27 0.85 -0.49
C HIS A 80 3.08 1.64 0.80
N ASP A 81 2.90 2.97 0.73
CA ASP A 81 2.59 3.79 1.90
C ASP A 81 1.32 3.28 2.60
N ARG A 82 0.27 2.96 1.82
CA ARG A 82 -0.97 2.39 2.36
C ARG A 82 -0.77 0.99 2.95
N GLY A 83 0.04 0.15 2.30
CA GLY A 83 0.39 -1.17 2.82
C GLY A 83 1.11 -1.08 4.18
N ASN A 84 1.98 -0.09 4.35
CA ASN A 84 2.65 0.15 5.62
C ASN A 84 1.67 0.56 6.74
N ASP A 85 0.71 1.45 6.42
CA ASP A 85 -0.36 1.81 7.35
C ASP A 85 -1.23 0.59 7.73
N GLU A 86 -1.51 -0.31 6.79
CA GLU A 86 -2.25 -1.55 7.06
C GLU A 86 -1.45 -2.52 7.95
N LEU A 87 -0.12 -2.61 7.79
CA LEU A 87 0.75 -3.44 8.62
C LEU A 87 0.82 -2.94 10.06
N VAL A 88 0.92 -1.63 10.28
CA VAL A 88 0.86 -1.03 11.63
C VAL A 88 -0.48 -1.35 12.30
N ASN A 89 -1.58 -1.20 11.55
CA ASN A 89 -2.91 -1.54 12.06
C ASN A 89 -3.10 -3.05 12.29
N ARG A 90 -2.43 -3.91 11.53
CA ARG A 90 -2.44 -5.37 11.74
C ARG A 90 -1.60 -5.76 12.95
N ALA A 91 -0.40 -5.22 13.09
CA ALA A 91 0.44 -5.42 14.27
C ALA A 91 -0.30 -4.99 15.54
N LEU A 92 -1.02 -3.87 15.52
CA LEU A 92 -1.87 -3.44 16.63
C LEU A 92 -2.98 -4.44 16.96
N LYS A 93 -3.56 -5.09 15.93
CA LYS A 93 -4.62 -6.10 16.09
C LYS A 93 -4.07 -7.47 16.53
N GLU A 94 -2.89 -7.87 16.07
CA GLU A 94 -2.23 -9.12 16.49
C GLU A 94 -1.62 -9.00 17.88
N PHE A 95 -1.12 -7.82 18.25
CA PHE A 95 -0.61 -7.54 19.60
C PHE A 95 -1.73 -7.37 20.62
N GLY A 96 -2.91 -6.92 20.18
CA GLY A 96 -4.13 -6.95 20.96
C GLY A 96 -4.61 -8.39 21.11
N THR A 97 -4.30 -9.03 22.24
CA THR A 97 -5.11 -10.17 22.69
C THR A 97 -6.60 -9.80 22.64
N GLU A 98 -7.49 -10.75 22.32
CA GLU A 98 -8.94 -10.50 22.26
C GLU A 98 -9.51 -9.85 23.55
N GLU A 99 -8.77 -9.96 24.66
CA GLU A 99 -9.01 -9.22 25.89
C GLU A 99 -7.97 -8.11 26.12
N MET A 100 -8.46 -6.93 26.47
CA MET A 100 -7.62 -5.80 26.91
C MET A 100 -7.04 -6.06 28.31
N PRO A 101 -5.77 -5.70 28.58
CA PRO A 101 -5.09 -6.03 29.84
C PRO A 101 -5.68 -5.32 31.08
N PHE A 102 -6.47 -4.26 30.88
CA PHE A 102 -7.11 -3.52 31.97
C PHE A 102 -8.62 -3.43 31.80
N LYS A 103 -9.36 -3.45 32.92
CA LYS A 103 -10.82 -3.29 32.94
C LYS A 103 -11.31 -1.85 32.68
N ARG A 104 -10.41 -0.86 32.76
CA ARG A 104 -10.75 0.57 32.62
C ARG A 104 -10.19 1.11 31.30
N PHE A 105 -10.96 1.99 30.68
CA PHE A 105 -10.66 2.56 29.36
C PHE A 105 -9.36 3.37 29.30
N LEU A 106 -9.12 4.26 30.28
CA LEU A 106 -7.94 5.14 30.31
C LEU A 106 -6.60 4.37 30.30
N PRO A 107 -6.40 3.34 31.15
CA PRO A 107 -5.21 2.48 31.09
C PRO A 107 -5.04 1.76 29.75
N ASN A 108 -6.11 1.27 29.12
CA ASN A 108 -6.03 0.64 27.80
C ASN A 108 -5.64 1.63 26.70
N ALA A 109 -6.17 2.86 26.75
CA ALA A 109 -5.79 3.91 25.80
C ALA A 109 -4.30 4.29 25.94
N ALA A 110 -3.79 4.38 27.17
CA ALA A 110 -2.37 4.63 27.42
C ALA A 110 -1.49 3.45 26.95
N PHE A 111 -1.93 2.21 27.16
CA PHE A 111 -1.25 1.01 26.68
C PHE A 111 -1.14 0.99 25.14
N LEU A 112 -2.24 1.27 24.43
CA LEU A 112 -2.25 1.38 22.96
C LEU A 112 -1.30 2.49 22.46
N LEU A 113 -1.25 3.63 23.14
CA LEU A 113 -0.31 4.72 22.79
C LEU A 113 1.16 4.30 22.97
N LEU A 114 1.48 3.57 24.03
CA LEU A 114 2.83 3.08 24.30
C LEU A 114 3.28 2.03 23.27
N CYS A 115 2.39 1.11 22.89
CA CYS A 115 2.68 0.13 21.84
C CYS A 115 3.02 0.79 20.50
N ASN A 116 2.28 1.84 20.11
CA ASN A 116 2.53 2.59 18.88
C ASN A 116 3.86 3.37 18.87
N LEU A 117 4.42 3.69 20.05
CA LEU A 117 5.70 4.39 20.18
C LEU A 117 6.92 3.46 20.10
N GLN A 118 6.75 2.16 20.33
CA GLN A 118 7.83 1.16 20.25
C GLN A 118 8.00 0.55 18.87
N SER A 119 7.04 0.76 17.96
CA SER A 119 7.05 0.30 16.57
C SER A 119 7.58 1.33 15.56
N LEU A 120 8.08 2.47 16.03
CA LEU A 120 8.77 3.53 15.26
C LEU A 120 10.28 3.44 15.48
#